data_AF-A0A1T3C6A2-F1
#
_entry.id   AF-A0A1T3C6A2-F1
#
_cell.length_a   1.000
_cell.length_b   1.000
_cell.length_c   1.000
_cell.angle_alpha   90.00
_cell.angle_beta   90.00
_cell.angle_gamma   90.00
#
_symmetry.space_group_name_H-M   'P 1'
#
loop_
_entity.id
_entity.type
_entity.pdbx_description
1 polymer ?
#
loop_
_entity_poly.entity_id
_entity_poly.type
_entity_poly.pdbx_seq_one_letter_code
_entity_poly.pdbx_strand_id
1 'polypeptide(L)'
;MLPSRRAFSAASRQLACRSFRPIQPSARLYSTETSTTSTTEEPSAPPAKPASSPAAATPKYAKPAPRATKPAVAASTPSPAASYSDVVYQAKNIAYEDAREDGDVTDPAAVDWTRSFYGISARPVTEKQFKALMQPVDEKDIEVKPDGVIYLPEIKYRRRLNEVFGPMGWGLIPKGEAVVGDSIVTREYALIVDGRFVSQAQGENSYFSAEQLPSAVEGCKSNALMRCCKDLGIASELWDPHFVRWFKKNHMEEVWVEHVTTKKKRVQWYRKGDVDVSYPYKVSK
;
A
#
# COMPACT_ATOMS: atom_id res chain seq x y z
N MET A 1 75.32 -41.42 -7.82
CA MET A 1 74.63 -41.35 -6.51
C MET A 1 73.18 -40.96 -6.76
N LEU A 2 72.25 -41.90 -6.64
CA LEU A 2 70.80 -41.69 -6.75
C LEU A 2 70.23 -41.56 -5.33
N PRO A 3 69.46 -40.51 -4.99
CA PRO A 3 68.76 -40.47 -3.72
C PRO A 3 67.37 -41.08 -3.79
N SER A 4 67.11 -41.81 -2.71
CA SER A 4 65.98 -42.60 -2.28
C SER A 4 64.60 -41.93 -2.30
N ARG A 5 63.58 -42.76 -2.52
CA ARG A 5 62.14 -42.52 -2.38
C ARG A 5 61.74 -42.18 -0.95
N ARG A 6 60.76 -41.29 -0.76
CA ARG A 6 59.76 -41.42 0.33
C ARG A 6 58.36 -41.12 -0.17
N ALA A 7 57.47 -42.04 0.18
CA ALA A 7 56.06 -42.11 -0.18
C ALA A 7 55.20 -41.17 0.67
N PHE A 8 54.12 -40.68 0.07
CA PHE A 8 53.05 -39.94 0.71
C PHE A 8 52.23 -40.86 1.64
N SER A 9 52.02 -40.43 2.89
CA SER A 9 51.01 -41.00 3.78
C SER A 9 49.90 -39.96 3.96
N ALA A 10 48.72 -40.27 3.46
CA ALA A 10 47.52 -39.45 3.62
C ALA A 10 46.87 -39.74 4.98
N ALA A 11 46.87 -38.75 5.87
CA ALA A 11 46.09 -38.79 7.10
C ALA A 11 44.67 -38.27 6.83
N SER A 12 43.70 -39.18 6.88
CA SER A 12 42.27 -38.85 6.75
C SER A 12 41.76 -38.21 8.05
N ARG A 13 41.44 -36.92 8.02
CA ARG A 13 40.76 -36.25 9.14
C ARG A 13 39.25 -36.42 8.97
N GLN A 14 38.64 -37.19 9.87
CA GLN A 14 37.20 -37.24 10.02
C GLN A 14 36.68 -35.91 10.56
N LEU A 15 35.91 -35.18 9.73
CA LEU A 15 35.09 -34.06 10.18
C LEU A 15 33.73 -34.61 10.62
N ALA A 16 33.47 -34.59 11.92
CA ALA A 16 32.12 -34.66 12.44
C ALA A 16 31.43 -33.33 12.17
N CYS A 17 30.38 -33.31 11.33
CA CYS A 17 29.51 -32.15 11.21
C CYS A 17 28.04 -32.58 11.27
N ARG A 18 27.30 -31.81 12.05
CA ARG A 18 26.04 -32.14 12.72
C ARG A 18 24.86 -32.24 11.76
N SER A 19 23.84 -33.00 12.16
CA SER A 19 22.56 -33.12 11.45
C SER A 19 21.86 -31.77 11.31
N PHE A 20 21.41 -31.48 10.09
CA PHE A 20 20.54 -30.35 9.78
C PHE A 20 19.14 -30.59 10.38
N ARG A 21 18.68 -29.67 11.23
CA ARG A 21 17.24 -29.54 11.56
C ARG A 21 16.58 -28.65 10.50
N PRO A 22 15.42 -29.03 9.95
CA PRO A 22 14.67 -28.14 9.07
C PRO A 22 14.09 -26.96 9.87
N ILE A 23 14.32 -25.75 9.38
CA ILE A 23 13.71 -24.51 9.86
C ILE A 23 12.26 -24.52 9.39
N GLN A 24 11.30 -24.59 10.31
CA GLN A 24 9.90 -24.34 10.00
C GLN A 24 9.64 -22.82 9.92
N PRO A 25 8.91 -22.32 8.91
CA PRO A 25 8.47 -20.93 8.89
C PRO A 25 7.35 -20.72 9.92
N SER A 26 7.59 -19.83 10.89
CA SER A 26 6.56 -19.36 11.82
C SER A 26 5.50 -18.57 11.05
N ALA A 27 4.27 -19.09 11.04
CA ALA A 27 3.11 -18.38 10.54
C ALA A 27 2.87 -17.09 11.34
N ARG A 28 2.83 -15.95 10.65
CA ARG A 28 2.40 -14.66 11.22
C ARG A 28 0.89 -14.70 11.41
N LEU A 29 0.45 -14.77 12.66
CA LEU A 29 -0.95 -14.59 13.03
C LEU A 29 -1.19 -13.11 13.32
N TYR A 30 -1.95 -12.43 12.46
CA TYR A 30 -2.60 -11.17 12.81
C TYR A 30 -3.89 -11.51 13.57
N SER A 31 -3.84 -11.46 14.90
CA SER A 31 -5.04 -11.50 15.73
C SER A 31 -5.48 -10.07 16.03
N THR A 32 -6.70 -9.71 15.62
CA THR A 32 -7.35 -8.45 16.02
C THR A 32 -8.58 -8.79 16.84
N GLU A 33 -8.43 -8.76 18.16
CA GLU A 33 -9.56 -8.72 19.08
C GLU A 33 -9.78 -7.27 19.53
N THR A 34 -10.99 -6.75 19.32
CA THR A 34 -11.40 -5.44 19.82
C THR A 34 -12.49 -5.69 20.86
N SER A 35 -12.15 -5.49 22.13
CA SER A 35 -13.12 -5.49 23.24
C SER A 35 -13.47 -4.06 23.62
N THR A 36 -14.77 -3.78 23.60
CA THR A 36 -15.40 -2.53 24.00
C THR A 36 -15.62 -2.52 25.51
N THR A 37 -15.11 -1.52 26.22
CA THR A 37 -15.49 -1.25 27.61
C THR A 37 -16.45 -0.07 27.66
N SER A 38 -17.69 -0.36 28.05
CA SER A 38 -18.72 0.57 28.49
C SER A 38 -18.43 1.03 29.92
N THR A 39 -18.54 2.33 30.20
CA THR A 39 -18.74 2.83 31.56
C THR A 39 -20.00 3.70 31.57
N THR A 40 -20.88 3.31 32.48
CA THR A 40 -22.18 3.91 32.82
C THR A 40 -21.96 5.07 33.78
N GLU A 41 -22.66 6.20 33.61
CA GLU A 41 -23.07 7.07 34.72
C GLU A 41 -24.19 8.05 34.28
N GLU A 42 -25.20 8.21 35.15
CA GLU A 42 -26.39 9.10 35.11
C GLU A 42 -26.64 9.56 36.57
N PRO A 43 -27.46 10.57 36.93
CA PRO A 43 -27.91 11.82 36.27
C PRO A 43 -27.63 13.09 37.12
N SER A 44 -27.70 14.28 36.50
CA SER A 44 -28.22 15.50 37.18
C SER A 44 -28.81 16.50 36.18
N ALA A 45 -29.90 17.17 36.57
CA ALA A 45 -30.73 18.08 35.76
C ALA A 45 -30.72 19.53 36.36
N PRO A 46 -31.48 20.51 35.82
CA PRO A 46 -31.06 21.54 34.86
C PRO A 46 -31.16 22.99 35.43
N PRO A 47 -30.87 24.07 34.66
CA PRO A 47 -31.99 24.89 34.15
C PRO A 47 -31.81 25.74 32.85
N ALA A 48 -32.97 25.99 32.22
CA ALA A 48 -33.53 27.20 31.57
C ALA A 48 -33.00 27.84 30.25
N LYS A 49 -33.95 28.05 29.32
CA LYS A 49 -33.93 28.89 28.09
C LYS A 49 -34.21 30.37 28.42
N PRO A 50 -33.98 31.30 27.46
CA PRO A 50 -35.13 31.91 26.79
C PRO A 50 -34.97 32.11 25.27
N ALA A 51 -36.12 32.31 24.62
CA ALA A 51 -36.36 32.48 23.19
C ALA A 51 -36.38 33.96 22.76
N SER A 52 -36.14 34.24 21.47
CA SER A 52 -36.98 35.12 20.63
C SER A 52 -36.38 35.37 19.23
N SER A 53 -37.17 35.12 18.18
CA SER A 53 -37.03 35.73 16.85
C SER A 53 -37.74 37.10 16.82
N PRO A 54 -37.49 37.94 15.80
CA PRO A 54 -38.60 38.27 14.90
C PRO A 54 -38.22 38.34 13.41
N ALA A 55 -39.26 38.29 12.58
CA ALA A 55 -39.24 38.14 11.13
C ALA A 55 -39.39 39.46 10.36
N ALA A 56 -39.07 39.36 9.05
CA ALA A 56 -39.69 40.01 7.88
C ALA A 56 -39.09 41.33 7.31
N ALA A 57 -38.64 41.25 6.05
CA ALA A 57 -39.03 42.16 4.97
C ALA A 57 -38.80 41.49 3.59
N THR A 58 -39.76 41.64 2.67
CA THR A 58 -39.70 41.23 1.25
C THR A 58 -39.41 42.46 0.36
N PRO A 59 -39.04 42.29 -0.93
CA PRO A 59 -40.08 42.42 -1.96
C PRO A 59 -39.99 41.47 -3.19
N LYS A 60 -41.18 41.32 -3.79
CA LYS A 60 -41.62 40.75 -5.10
C LYS A 60 -40.98 41.51 -6.29
N TYR A 61 -40.87 41.09 -7.56
CA TYR A 61 -41.18 39.92 -8.41
C TYR A 61 -40.70 40.30 -9.84
N ALA A 62 -40.14 39.37 -10.64
CA ALA A 62 -40.30 39.37 -12.12
C ALA A 62 -39.67 38.10 -12.75
N LYS A 63 -40.49 37.34 -13.47
CA LYS A 63 -40.18 36.30 -14.49
C LYS A 63 -41.07 36.67 -15.72
N PRO A 64 -40.82 36.19 -16.97
CA PRO A 64 -40.29 34.85 -17.30
C PRO A 64 -39.36 34.70 -18.55
N ALA A 65 -38.57 33.61 -18.50
CA ALA A 65 -38.26 32.53 -19.49
C ALA A 65 -38.28 32.80 -21.03
N PRO A 66 -37.54 32.03 -21.88
CA PRO A 66 -37.53 30.56 -21.85
C PRO A 66 -36.22 29.79 -22.17
N ARG A 67 -36.13 28.62 -21.52
CA ARG A 67 -35.76 27.29 -22.06
C ARG A 67 -34.40 27.13 -22.75
N ALA A 68 -33.44 26.57 -22.01
CA ALA A 68 -32.42 25.68 -22.57
C ALA A 68 -32.59 24.28 -21.97
N THR A 69 -32.68 23.31 -22.86
CA THR A 69 -32.95 21.89 -22.65
C THR A 69 -31.90 21.20 -21.80
N LYS A 70 -32.36 20.45 -20.78
CA LYS A 70 -31.58 19.44 -20.08
C LYS A 70 -31.13 18.37 -21.09
N PRO A 71 -29.83 18.01 -21.20
CA PRO A 71 -29.48 16.76 -21.82
C PRO A 71 -29.91 15.64 -20.87
N ALA A 72 -30.82 14.80 -21.36
CA ALA A 72 -31.16 13.54 -20.73
C ALA A 72 -29.86 12.71 -20.60
N VAL A 73 -29.48 12.40 -19.37
CA VAL A 73 -28.51 11.34 -19.10
C VAL A 73 -29.18 10.07 -19.59
N ALA A 74 -28.78 9.63 -20.78
CA ALA A 74 -29.10 8.31 -21.28
C ALA A 74 -28.66 7.31 -20.22
N ALA A 75 -29.61 6.57 -19.66
CA ALA A 75 -29.32 5.39 -18.89
C ALA A 75 -28.53 4.46 -19.80
N SER A 76 -27.22 4.38 -19.57
CA SER A 76 -26.36 3.39 -20.20
C SER A 76 -26.85 2.02 -19.73
N THR A 77 -27.50 1.30 -20.64
CA THR A 77 -27.66 -0.14 -20.63
C THR A 77 -26.35 -0.78 -20.15
N PRO A 78 -26.35 -1.77 -19.24
CA PRO A 78 -25.11 -2.39 -18.80
C PRO A 78 -24.47 -3.07 -20.00
N SER A 79 -23.37 -2.47 -20.46
CA SER A 79 -22.47 -3.07 -21.44
C SER A 79 -22.00 -4.44 -20.91
N PRO A 80 -21.68 -5.42 -21.78
CA PRO A 80 -21.18 -6.72 -21.36
C PRO A 80 -20.02 -6.54 -20.39
N ALA A 81 -19.88 -7.46 -19.42
CA ALA A 81 -18.86 -7.40 -18.36
C ALA A 81 -17.56 -6.76 -18.87
N ALA A 82 -17.28 -5.54 -18.40
CA ALA A 82 -16.12 -4.77 -18.85
C ALA A 82 -14.89 -5.68 -18.83
N SER A 83 -14.14 -5.72 -19.92
CA SER A 83 -12.93 -6.52 -20.00
C SER A 83 -11.87 -5.88 -19.09
N TYR A 84 -10.91 -6.67 -18.61
CA TYR A 84 -9.76 -6.17 -17.84
C TYR A 84 -9.07 -4.99 -18.55
N SER A 85 -8.90 -5.09 -19.87
CA SER A 85 -8.32 -4.06 -20.72
C SER A 85 -9.08 -2.72 -20.71
N ASP A 86 -10.37 -2.73 -20.39
CA ASP A 86 -11.22 -1.54 -20.41
C ASP A 86 -11.14 -0.75 -19.10
N VAL A 87 -10.74 -1.41 -18.01
CA VAL A 87 -10.66 -0.84 -16.66
C VAL A 87 -9.24 -0.53 -16.22
N VAL A 88 -8.24 -1.04 -16.93
CA VAL A 88 -6.83 -0.79 -16.66
C VAL A 88 -6.34 0.40 -17.50
N TYR A 89 -5.61 1.30 -16.85
CA TYR A 89 -5.00 2.43 -17.52
C TYR A 89 -3.86 1.98 -18.45
N GLN A 90 -3.93 2.35 -19.72
CA GLN A 90 -2.84 2.19 -20.69
C GLN A 90 -2.21 3.54 -21.00
N ALA A 91 -0.93 3.68 -20.64
CA ALA A 91 -0.17 4.86 -20.99
C ALA A 91 0.06 4.95 -22.51
N LYS A 92 -0.31 6.08 -23.11
CA LYS A 92 -0.26 6.26 -24.57
C LYS A 92 1.03 6.90 -25.07
N ASN A 93 1.58 7.87 -24.35
CA ASN A 93 2.76 8.64 -24.77
C ASN A 93 3.68 8.93 -23.58
N ILE A 94 4.99 9.00 -23.86
CA ILE A 94 6.00 9.51 -22.93
C ILE A 94 6.41 10.89 -23.45
N ALA A 95 6.47 11.90 -22.58
CA ALA A 95 6.90 13.26 -22.95
C ALA A 95 8.44 13.42 -23.05
N TYR A 96 9.17 12.33 -23.33
CA TYR A 96 10.64 12.32 -23.31
C TYR A 96 11.20 12.18 -24.72
N GLU A 97 11.99 13.18 -25.12
CA GLU A 97 12.95 13.08 -26.22
C GLU A 97 14.34 12.88 -25.61
N ASP A 98 15.15 12.01 -26.22
CA ASP A 98 16.44 11.57 -25.71
C ASP A 98 17.49 12.71 -25.79
N ALA A 99 17.40 13.66 -24.87
CA ALA A 99 18.39 14.72 -24.73
C ALA A 99 19.58 14.20 -23.91
N ARG A 100 20.75 14.19 -24.56
CA ARG A 100 22.03 13.81 -23.96
C ARG A 100 22.33 14.59 -22.66
N GLU A 101 23.02 13.89 -21.77
CA GLU A 101 23.54 14.36 -20.48
C GLU A 101 24.39 15.62 -20.63
N ASP A 102 24.10 16.63 -19.81
CA ASP A 102 25.05 17.60 -19.24
C ASP A 102 24.26 18.52 -18.29
N GLY A 103 23.86 17.98 -17.14
CA GLY A 103 23.32 18.77 -16.03
C GLY A 103 24.30 18.66 -14.87
N ASP A 104 24.82 19.81 -14.42
CA ASP A 104 25.77 19.96 -13.31
C ASP A 104 25.47 18.97 -12.18
N VAL A 105 26.27 17.90 -12.12
CA VAL A 105 26.10 16.83 -11.14
C VAL A 105 26.60 17.40 -9.82
N THR A 106 25.70 18.02 -9.06
CA THR A 106 25.98 18.16 -7.62
C THR A 106 26.21 16.74 -7.11
N ASP A 107 27.39 16.49 -6.56
CA ASP A 107 27.73 15.18 -6.00
C ASP A 107 26.59 14.76 -5.06
N PRO A 108 25.86 13.66 -5.33
CA PRO A 108 24.75 13.23 -4.49
C PRO A 108 25.17 12.96 -3.04
N ALA A 109 26.48 12.79 -2.78
CA ALA A 109 27.05 12.73 -1.43
C ALA A 109 27.01 14.07 -0.68
N ALA A 110 26.94 15.20 -1.39
CA ALA A 110 26.85 16.54 -0.80
C ALA A 110 25.42 16.96 -0.43
N VAL A 111 24.41 16.19 -0.84
CA VAL A 111 23.00 16.53 -0.62
C VAL A 111 22.52 16.00 0.73
N ASP A 112 22.06 16.91 1.61
CA ASP A 112 21.30 16.53 2.80
C ASP A 112 19.88 16.09 2.43
N TRP A 113 19.73 14.80 2.17
CA TRP A 113 18.47 14.19 1.80
C TRP A 113 17.38 14.28 2.89
N THR A 114 17.72 14.57 4.15
CA THR A 114 16.72 14.69 5.21
C THR A 114 15.84 15.93 5.03
N ARG A 115 16.32 16.94 4.30
CA ARG A 115 15.61 18.22 4.06
C ARG A 115 15.49 18.59 2.58
N SER A 116 16.34 18.02 1.73
CA SER A 116 16.38 18.37 0.30
C SER A 116 15.26 17.73 -0.53
N PHE A 117 14.94 18.41 -1.63
CA PHE A 117 14.09 17.97 -2.74
C PHE A 117 14.88 17.94 -4.07
N TYR A 118 16.21 17.83 -3.98
CA TYR A 118 17.11 17.86 -5.15
C TYR A 118 16.71 16.84 -6.23
N GLY A 119 16.69 17.30 -7.48
CA GLY A 119 16.38 16.46 -8.64
C GLY A 119 14.89 16.18 -8.87
N ILE A 120 13.98 16.71 -8.04
CA ILE A 120 12.54 16.60 -8.26
C ILE A 120 12.17 17.26 -9.61
N SER A 121 11.41 16.55 -10.43
CA SER A 121 11.00 17.01 -11.77
C SER A 121 12.14 17.43 -12.71
N ALA A 122 13.41 17.11 -12.39
CA ALA A 122 14.55 17.54 -13.19
C ALA A 122 14.64 16.78 -14.53
N ARG A 123 14.33 15.47 -14.51
CA ARG A 123 14.24 14.64 -15.71
C ARG A 123 13.18 13.55 -15.56
N PRO A 124 12.43 13.23 -16.62
CA PRO A 124 11.56 12.07 -16.62
C PRO A 124 12.38 10.77 -16.62
N VAL A 125 11.70 9.64 -16.40
CA VAL A 125 12.27 8.31 -16.56
C VAL A 125 12.46 7.99 -18.05
N THR A 126 13.39 7.09 -18.36
CA THR A 126 13.60 6.62 -19.74
C THR A 126 12.37 5.84 -20.25
N GLU A 127 12.22 5.70 -21.57
CA GLU A 127 11.11 4.94 -22.15
C GLU A 127 11.03 3.49 -21.64
N LYS A 128 12.18 2.83 -21.51
CA LYS A 128 12.26 1.47 -20.97
C LYS A 128 11.78 1.41 -19.52
N GLN A 129 12.22 2.35 -18.69
CA GLN A 129 11.80 2.44 -17.29
C GLN A 129 10.31 2.73 -17.18
N PHE A 130 9.80 3.67 -17.99
CA PHE A 130 8.38 4.02 -18.02
C PHE A 130 7.50 2.82 -18.34
N LYS A 131 7.82 2.06 -19.39
CA LYS A 131 7.06 0.86 -19.79
C LYS A 131 6.99 -0.18 -18.66
N ALA A 132 8.11 -0.38 -17.95
CA ALA A 132 8.17 -1.32 -16.84
C ALA A 132 7.41 -0.79 -15.61
N LEU A 133 7.52 0.49 -15.26
CA LEU A 133 6.80 1.09 -14.11
C LEU A 133 5.27 1.07 -14.31
N MET A 134 4.82 1.40 -15.53
CA MET A 134 3.41 1.52 -15.90
C MET A 134 2.78 0.18 -16.30
N GLN A 135 3.52 -0.93 -16.26
CA GLN A 135 2.95 -2.22 -16.59
C GLN A 135 1.87 -2.61 -15.56
N PRO A 136 0.70 -3.12 -16.00
CA PRO A 136 -0.37 -3.58 -15.11
C PRO A 136 0.11 -4.64 -14.12
N VAL A 137 -0.51 -4.67 -12.95
CA VAL A 137 -0.29 -5.71 -11.94
C VAL A 137 -0.96 -7.00 -12.41
N ASP A 138 -0.38 -8.15 -12.05
CA ASP A 138 -1.06 -9.43 -12.25
C ASP A 138 -2.20 -9.54 -11.22
N GLU A 139 -3.41 -9.83 -11.69
CA GLU A 139 -4.59 -10.04 -10.83
C GLU A 139 -4.33 -11.08 -9.72
N LYS A 140 -3.43 -12.04 -9.96
CA LYS A 140 -3.00 -13.08 -9.00
C LYS A 140 -2.20 -12.56 -7.82
N ASP A 141 -1.56 -11.42 -7.98
CA ASP A 141 -0.74 -10.81 -6.95
C ASP A 141 -1.54 -9.83 -6.07
N ILE A 142 -2.80 -9.57 -6.42
CA ILE A 142 -3.70 -8.69 -5.67
C ILE A 142 -4.35 -9.48 -4.56
N GLU A 143 -4.06 -9.06 -3.33
CA GLU A 143 -4.59 -9.64 -2.11
C GLU A 143 -5.82 -8.87 -1.61
N VAL A 144 -6.68 -9.57 -0.88
CA VAL A 144 -7.94 -9.04 -0.35
C VAL A 144 -7.86 -9.06 1.17
N LYS A 145 -8.03 -7.90 1.80
CA LYS A 145 -8.22 -7.83 3.25
C LYS A 145 -9.65 -8.24 3.64
N PRO A 146 -9.88 -8.73 4.86
CA PRO A 146 -11.22 -9.13 5.33
C PRO A 146 -12.27 -8.01 5.29
N ASP A 147 -11.85 -6.74 5.30
CA ASP A 147 -12.69 -5.54 5.18
C ASP A 147 -13.11 -5.25 3.72
N GLY A 148 -12.54 -5.97 2.74
CA GLY A 148 -12.80 -5.79 1.32
C GLY A 148 -11.86 -4.81 0.62
N VAL A 149 -10.82 -4.34 1.30
CA VAL A 149 -9.78 -3.51 0.68
C VAL A 149 -8.81 -4.40 -0.08
N ILE A 150 -8.62 -4.11 -1.37
CA ILE A 150 -7.60 -4.75 -2.20
C ILE A 150 -6.24 -4.09 -1.99
N TYR A 151 -5.17 -4.87 -2.00
CA TYR A 151 -3.82 -4.36 -1.87
C TYR A 151 -2.81 -5.24 -2.60
N LEU A 152 -1.68 -4.64 -2.97
CA LEU A 152 -0.54 -5.36 -3.50
C LEU A 152 0.49 -5.56 -2.38
N PRO A 153 1.01 -6.77 -2.15
CA PRO A 153 2.06 -6.99 -1.16
C PRO A 153 3.32 -6.15 -1.45
N GLU A 154 3.90 -5.59 -0.39
CA GLU A 154 5.09 -4.72 -0.43
C GLU A 154 6.24 -5.26 -1.30
N ILE A 155 6.47 -6.57 -1.23
CA ILE A 155 7.54 -7.23 -1.98
C ILE A 155 7.42 -7.01 -3.49
N LYS A 156 6.20 -6.87 -4.02
CA LYS A 156 5.95 -6.67 -5.45
C LYS A 156 6.42 -5.28 -5.90
N TYR A 157 6.21 -4.26 -5.07
CA TYR A 157 6.76 -2.92 -5.32
C TYR A 157 8.28 -2.92 -5.32
N ARG A 158 8.93 -3.58 -4.34
CA ARG A 158 10.40 -3.69 -4.31
C ARG A 158 10.96 -4.41 -5.52
N ARG A 159 10.31 -5.49 -5.97
CA ARG A 159 10.71 -6.23 -7.17
C ARG A 159 10.60 -5.35 -8.41
N ARG A 160 9.50 -4.59 -8.55
CA ARG A 160 9.35 -3.62 -9.65
C ARG A 160 10.44 -2.55 -9.63
N LEU A 161 10.77 -1.98 -8.45
CA LEU A 161 11.87 -1.02 -8.33
C LEU A 161 13.23 -1.63 -8.70
N ASN A 162 13.51 -2.87 -8.26
CA ASN A 162 14.73 -3.57 -8.61
C ASN A 162 14.82 -3.93 -10.10
N GLU A 163 13.69 -4.25 -10.73
CA GLU A 163 13.62 -4.52 -12.17
C GLU A 163 13.90 -3.26 -12.99
N VAL A 164 13.38 -2.11 -12.55
CA VAL A 164 13.46 -0.83 -13.27
C VAL A 164 14.78 -0.11 -13.05
N PHE A 165 15.24 -0.04 -11.80
CA PHE A 165 16.39 0.77 -11.38
C PHE A 165 17.59 -0.07 -10.93
N GLY A 166 17.41 -1.38 -10.77
CA GLY A 166 18.45 -2.26 -10.22
C GLY A 166 18.52 -2.22 -8.68
N PRO A 167 19.06 -3.28 -8.05
CA PRO A 167 19.46 -3.22 -6.66
C PRO A 167 20.43 -2.05 -6.42
N MET A 168 20.27 -1.35 -5.31
CA MET A 168 21.04 -0.14 -4.96
C MET A 168 20.76 1.11 -5.83
N GLY A 169 19.92 1.03 -6.86
CA GLY A 169 19.50 2.19 -7.67
C GLY A 169 18.43 3.07 -7.02
N TRP A 170 17.90 2.65 -5.87
CA TRP A 170 16.85 3.36 -5.14
C TRP A 170 17.00 3.18 -3.62
N GLY A 171 16.44 4.10 -2.85
CA GLY A 171 16.45 4.05 -1.39
C GLY A 171 15.34 4.88 -0.75
N LEU A 172 14.93 4.48 0.45
CA LEU A 172 14.05 5.28 1.30
C LEU A 172 14.87 5.98 2.37
N ILE A 173 14.68 7.28 2.48
CA ILE A 173 15.32 8.13 3.47
C ILE A 173 14.26 8.64 4.43
N PRO A 174 14.41 8.44 5.74
CA PRO A 174 13.49 9.00 6.70
C PRO A 174 13.60 10.53 6.73
N LYS A 175 12.45 11.19 6.68
CA LYS A 175 12.30 12.63 6.90
C LYS A 175 11.89 12.82 8.36
N GLY A 176 12.83 13.28 9.18
CA GLY A 176 12.61 13.51 10.61
C GLY A 176 12.56 12.25 11.47
N GLU A 177 12.21 12.47 12.75
CA GLU A 177 12.08 11.42 13.76
C GLU A 177 10.73 10.69 13.65
N ALA A 178 10.68 9.46 14.15
CA ALA A 178 9.43 8.72 14.22
C ALA A 178 8.54 9.29 15.34
N VAL A 179 7.27 9.53 15.02
CA VAL A 179 6.25 9.91 16.01
C VAL A 179 5.60 8.63 16.50
N VAL A 180 5.87 8.27 17.77
CA VAL A 180 5.31 7.10 18.43
C VAL A 180 4.12 7.55 19.29
N GLY A 181 2.92 7.24 18.84
CA GLY A 181 1.69 7.36 19.64
C GLY A 181 1.38 6.07 20.39
N ASP A 182 0.26 6.02 21.12
CA ASP A 182 -0.08 4.92 22.03
C ASP A 182 -0.23 3.55 21.33
N SER A 183 -0.72 3.54 20.09
CA SER A 183 -0.99 2.32 19.32
C SER A 183 -0.60 2.43 17.85
N ILE A 184 0.11 3.49 17.47
CA ILE A 184 0.52 3.77 16.10
C ILE A 184 1.88 4.45 16.06
N VAL A 185 2.72 4.04 15.12
CA VAL A 185 3.95 4.75 14.76
C VAL A 185 3.73 5.39 13.40
N THR A 186 4.09 6.66 13.28
CA THR A 186 4.13 7.35 11.99
C THR A 186 5.49 7.97 11.76
N ARG A 187 5.93 7.96 10.51
CA ARG A 187 7.17 8.62 10.09
C ARG A 187 7.11 8.94 8.63
N GLU A 188 7.64 10.09 8.27
CA GLU A 188 7.75 10.50 6.89
C GLU A 188 8.99 9.88 6.24
N TYR A 189 8.86 9.47 4.97
CA TYR A 189 9.97 8.98 4.17
C TYR A 189 9.95 9.62 2.79
N ALA A 190 11.14 9.79 2.22
CA ALA A 190 11.33 10.16 0.83
C ALA A 190 11.96 9.01 0.06
N LEU A 191 11.43 8.74 -1.13
CA LEU A 191 12.00 7.83 -2.11
C LEU A 191 13.00 8.58 -2.98
N ILE A 192 14.23 8.09 -2.98
CA ILE A 192 15.31 8.56 -3.84
C ILE A 192 15.59 7.48 -4.89
N VAL A 193 15.73 7.89 -6.15
CA VAL A 193 16.06 7.02 -7.27
C VAL A 193 17.12 7.69 -8.13
N ASP A 194 18.18 6.97 -8.46
CA ASP A 194 19.32 7.49 -9.24
C ASP A 194 19.83 8.85 -8.71
N GLY A 195 19.95 8.99 -7.39
CA GLY A 195 20.42 10.24 -6.76
C GLY A 195 19.47 11.43 -6.92
N ARG A 196 18.17 11.20 -7.10
CA ARG A 196 17.15 12.26 -7.22
C ARG A 196 15.95 11.98 -6.33
N PHE A 197 15.40 13.04 -5.76
CA PHE A 197 14.12 12.98 -5.05
C PHE A 197 12.99 12.62 -6.03
N VAL A 198 12.21 11.59 -5.68
CA VAL A 198 11.07 11.14 -6.47
C VAL A 198 9.75 11.52 -5.80
N SER A 199 9.55 11.09 -4.57
CA SER A 199 8.29 11.23 -3.85
C SER A 199 8.53 11.18 -2.35
N GLN A 200 7.59 11.73 -1.59
CA GLN A 200 7.58 11.73 -0.14
C GLN A 200 6.19 11.37 0.35
N ALA A 201 6.15 10.49 1.35
CA ALA A 201 4.91 10.04 1.94
C ALA A 201 5.08 9.73 3.42
N GLN A 202 3.99 9.93 4.16
CA GLN A 202 3.91 9.50 5.55
C GLN A 202 3.58 8.01 5.61
N GLY A 203 4.48 7.24 6.21
CA GLY A 203 4.24 5.86 6.57
C GLY A 203 3.58 5.78 7.94
N GLU A 204 2.74 4.79 8.12
CA GLU A 204 2.14 4.47 9.41
C GLU A 204 2.07 2.97 9.63
N ASN A 205 2.13 2.55 10.89
CA ASN A 205 1.83 1.18 11.28
C ASN A 205 1.33 1.12 12.72
N SER A 206 0.28 0.33 12.95
CA SER A 206 -0.28 0.11 14.27
C SER A 206 0.49 -0.96 15.04
N TYR A 207 0.46 -0.87 16.36
CA TYR A 207 1.04 -1.86 17.26
C TYR A 207 0.22 -1.96 18.55
N PHE A 208 0.28 -3.10 19.23
CA PHE A 208 -0.54 -3.37 20.42
C PHE A 208 0.27 -3.44 21.72
N SER A 209 1.57 -3.72 21.63
CA SER A 209 2.48 -3.77 22.78
C SER A 209 3.82 -3.12 22.45
N ALA A 210 4.48 -2.55 23.45
CA ALA A 210 5.77 -1.89 23.28
C ALA A 210 6.86 -2.82 22.70
N GLU A 211 6.76 -4.13 22.95
CA GLU A 211 7.65 -5.14 22.37
C GLU A 211 7.54 -5.23 20.84
N GLN A 212 6.38 -4.89 20.27
CA GLN A 212 6.16 -4.86 18.83
C GLN A 212 6.66 -3.57 18.17
N LEU A 213 7.09 -2.57 18.94
CA LEU A 213 7.49 -1.26 18.42
C LEU A 213 8.58 -1.32 17.32
N PRO A 214 9.64 -2.13 17.44
CA PRO A 214 10.64 -2.25 16.37
C PRO A 214 10.04 -2.78 15.06
N SER A 215 9.13 -3.76 15.16
CA SER A 215 8.41 -4.29 14.00
C SER A 215 7.44 -3.26 13.42
N ALA A 216 6.83 -2.44 14.29
CA ALA A 216 5.96 -1.35 13.88
C ALA A 216 6.71 -0.31 13.06
N VAL A 217 7.91 0.09 13.51
CA VAL A 217 8.80 1.04 12.81
C VAL A 217 9.19 0.53 11.43
N GLU A 218 9.55 -0.76 11.30
CA GLU A 218 9.84 -1.35 9.99
C GLU A 218 8.60 -1.39 9.08
N GLY A 219 7.43 -1.75 9.64
CA GLY A 219 6.17 -1.70 8.89
C GLY A 219 5.79 -0.30 8.41
N CYS A 220 6.10 0.73 9.20
CA CYS A 220 5.90 2.13 8.83
C CYS A 220 6.75 2.51 7.60
N LYS A 221 8.02 2.06 7.54
CA LYS A 221 8.89 2.24 6.36
C LYS A 221 8.33 1.56 5.11
N SER A 222 7.88 0.31 5.25
CA SER A 222 7.25 -0.45 4.17
C SER A 222 5.95 0.19 3.67
N ASN A 223 5.14 0.74 4.57
CA ASN A 223 3.93 1.46 4.23
C ASN A 223 4.23 2.72 3.40
N ALA A 224 5.21 3.53 3.83
CA ALA A 224 5.63 4.71 3.08
C ALA A 224 6.15 4.37 1.68
N LEU A 225 6.87 3.24 1.53
CA LEU A 225 7.37 2.79 0.22
C LEU A 225 6.25 2.67 -0.80
N MET A 226 5.19 1.94 -0.46
CA MET A 226 4.07 1.67 -1.37
C MET A 226 3.38 2.97 -1.78
N ARG A 227 3.26 3.92 -0.85
CA ARG A 227 2.69 5.25 -1.10
C ARG A 227 3.57 6.07 -2.05
N CYS A 228 4.89 6.08 -1.85
CA CYS A 228 5.83 6.77 -2.76
C CYS A 228 5.82 6.16 -4.16
N CYS A 229 5.72 4.82 -4.27
CA CYS A 229 5.65 4.11 -5.54
C CYS A 229 4.42 4.45 -6.38
N LYS A 230 3.36 4.99 -5.76
CA LYS A 230 2.18 5.47 -6.49
C LYS A 230 2.51 6.62 -7.43
N ASP A 231 3.38 7.54 -7.02
CA ASP A 231 3.79 8.69 -7.84
C ASP A 231 4.68 8.26 -9.02
N LEU A 232 5.30 7.08 -8.94
CA LEU A 232 5.99 6.42 -10.06
C LEU A 232 5.03 5.70 -11.03
N GLY A 233 3.74 5.59 -10.69
CA GLY A 233 2.73 4.89 -11.47
C GLY A 233 2.56 3.40 -11.15
N ILE A 234 3.37 2.85 -10.24
CA ILE A 234 3.33 1.42 -9.91
C ILE A 234 2.00 1.08 -9.21
N ALA A 235 1.29 0.10 -9.76
CA ALA A 235 0.04 -0.42 -9.20
C ALA A 235 -1.04 0.65 -8.95
N SER A 236 -1.03 1.70 -9.79
CA SER A 236 -1.96 2.82 -9.71
C SER A 236 -3.43 2.39 -9.88
N GLU A 237 -3.69 1.32 -10.62
CA GLU A 237 -5.04 0.75 -10.82
C GLU A 237 -5.74 0.30 -9.53
N LEU A 238 -5.01 -0.09 -8.49
CA LEU A 238 -5.59 -0.45 -7.18
C LEU A 238 -6.29 0.74 -6.49
N TRP A 239 -6.03 1.96 -6.98
CA TRP A 239 -6.61 3.20 -6.48
C TRP A 239 -7.67 3.78 -7.43
N ASP A 240 -7.93 3.14 -8.58
CA ASP A 240 -8.99 3.53 -9.50
C ASP A 240 -10.33 2.93 -9.04
N PRO A 241 -11.36 3.75 -8.72
CA PRO A 241 -12.68 3.26 -8.35
C PRO A 241 -13.34 2.37 -9.41
N HIS A 242 -12.99 2.51 -10.69
CA HIS A 242 -13.49 1.63 -11.76
C HIS A 242 -12.88 0.24 -11.66
N PHE A 243 -11.56 0.15 -11.54
CA PHE A 243 -10.85 -1.10 -11.33
C PHE A 243 -11.28 -1.79 -10.03
N VAL A 244 -11.35 -1.07 -8.92
CA VAL A 244 -11.75 -1.64 -7.61
C VAL A 244 -13.16 -2.26 -7.68
N ARG A 245 -14.12 -1.58 -8.32
CA ARG A 245 -15.48 -2.11 -8.49
C ARG A 245 -15.50 -3.33 -9.40
N TRP A 246 -14.71 -3.31 -10.47
CA TRP A 246 -14.57 -4.44 -11.39
C TRP A 246 -13.94 -5.65 -10.69
N PHE A 247 -12.83 -5.46 -9.98
CA PHE A 247 -12.12 -6.53 -9.28
C PHE A 247 -13.01 -7.15 -8.20
N LYS A 248 -13.73 -6.31 -7.44
CA LYS A 248 -14.68 -6.76 -6.43
C LYS A 248 -15.82 -7.61 -6.99
N LYS A 249 -16.29 -7.32 -8.22
CA LYS A 249 -17.34 -8.11 -8.88
C LYS A 249 -16.83 -9.44 -9.42
N ASN A 250 -15.62 -9.47 -9.98
CA ASN A 250 -15.12 -10.62 -10.74
C ASN A 250 -14.27 -11.58 -9.89
N HIS A 251 -13.50 -11.06 -8.93
CA HIS A 251 -12.46 -11.78 -8.20
C HIS A 251 -12.65 -11.83 -6.68
N MET A 252 -13.73 -11.24 -6.14
CA MET A 252 -14.00 -11.26 -4.71
C MET A 252 -15.36 -11.91 -4.41
N GLU A 253 -15.48 -12.47 -3.22
CA GLU A 253 -16.74 -13.02 -2.70
C GLU A 253 -16.96 -12.61 -1.24
N GLU A 254 -18.24 -12.42 -0.89
CA GLU A 254 -18.69 -12.13 0.47
C GLU A 254 -18.97 -13.44 1.22
N VAL A 255 -18.35 -13.61 2.38
CA VAL A 255 -18.55 -14.78 3.23
C VAL A 255 -19.06 -14.33 4.60
N TRP A 256 -20.21 -14.87 5.01
CA TRP A 256 -20.70 -14.69 6.36
C TRP A 256 -19.89 -15.53 7.33
N VAL A 257 -19.28 -14.88 8.32
CA VAL A 257 -18.49 -15.53 9.35
C VAL A 257 -19.10 -15.30 10.73
N GLU A 258 -18.98 -16.28 11.60
CA GLU A 258 -19.42 -16.26 13.00
C GLU A 258 -18.19 -16.34 13.90
N HIS A 259 -18.09 -15.46 14.88
CA HIS A 259 -17.08 -15.55 15.93
C HIS A 259 -17.34 -16.78 16.81
N VAL A 260 -16.34 -17.64 16.99
CA VAL A 260 -16.50 -18.95 17.64
C VAL A 260 -17.04 -18.83 19.08
N THR A 261 -16.50 -17.90 19.88
CA THR A 261 -16.92 -17.65 21.26
C THR A 261 -18.13 -16.73 21.38
N THR A 262 -18.09 -15.52 20.81
CA THR A 262 -19.13 -14.51 20.99
C THR A 262 -20.39 -14.71 20.13
N LYS A 263 -20.37 -15.65 19.16
CA LYS A 263 -21.47 -15.93 18.22
C LYS A 263 -21.90 -14.75 17.35
N LYS A 264 -21.17 -13.63 17.40
CA LYS A 264 -21.42 -12.46 16.55
C LYS A 264 -21.11 -12.80 15.09
N LYS A 265 -22.06 -12.51 14.21
CA LYS A 265 -21.91 -12.70 12.75
C LYS A 265 -21.44 -11.40 12.10
N ARG A 266 -20.55 -11.51 11.11
CA ARG A 266 -20.14 -10.39 10.25
C ARG A 266 -19.83 -10.89 8.85
N VAL A 267 -19.91 -10.01 7.87
CA VAL A 267 -19.44 -10.28 6.51
C VAL A 267 -17.93 -10.04 6.45
N GLN A 268 -17.20 -10.95 5.83
CA GLN A 268 -15.80 -10.78 5.46
C GLN A 268 -15.64 -10.99 3.96
N TRP A 269 -14.69 -10.29 3.39
CA TRP A 269 -14.34 -10.38 1.99
C TRP A 269 -13.17 -11.33 1.77
N TYR A 270 -13.27 -12.15 0.74
CA TYR A 270 -12.23 -13.07 0.33
C TYR A 270 -12.00 -12.97 -1.17
N ARG A 271 -10.82 -13.42 -1.60
CA ARG A 271 -10.54 -13.68 -2.99
C ARG A 271 -11.32 -14.91 -3.42
N LYS A 272 -11.96 -14.83 -4.58
CA LYS A 272 -12.87 -15.86 -5.06
C LYS A 272 -12.12 -17.18 -5.27
N GLY A 273 -12.58 -18.23 -4.60
CA GLY A 273 -11.95 -19.56 -4.63
C GLY A 273 -10.83 -19.78 -3.61
N ASP A 274 -10.40 -18.74 -2.91
CA ASP A 274 -9.35 -18.79 -1.88
C ASP A 274 -9.93 -18.34 -0.50
N VAL A 275 -11.03 -18.96 -0.09
CA VAL A 275 -11.67 -18.66 1.21
C VAL A 275 -10.95 -19.39 2.33
N ASP A 276 -10.08 -18.67 3.04
CA ASP A 276 -9.42 -19.16 4.27
C ASP A 276 -9.89 -18.36 5.50
N VAL A 277 -10.91 -18.88 6.18
CA VAL A 277 -11.44 -18.24 7.39
C VAL A 277 -10.56 -18.60 8.59
N SER A 278 -9.79 -17.62 9.06
CA SER A 278 -8.91 -17.78 10.21
C SER A 278 -9.65 -17.65 11.56
N TYR A 279 -9.14 -18.36 12.59
CA TYR A 279 -9.57 -18.19 13.98
C TYR A 279 -9.42 -16.71 14.40
N PRO A 280 -10.36 -16.11 15.15
CA PRO A 280 -11.45 -16.72 15.91
C PRO A 280 -12.79 -16.88 15.15
N TYR A 281 -12.77 -16.86 13.82
CA TYR A 281 -13.97 -16.93 12.99
C TYR A 281 -14.15 -18.33 12.37
N LYS A 282 -15.40 -18.66 12.03
CA LYS A 282 -15.78 -19.82 11.21
C LYS A 282 -16.85 -19.41 10.21
N VAL A 283 -16.98 -20.11 9.09
CA VAL A 283 -18.06 -19.87 8.12
C VAL A 283 -19.42 -20.08 8.80
N SER A 284 -20.28 -19.06 8.75
CA SER A 284 -21.69 -19.21 9.13
C SER A 284 -22.42 -19.82 7.95
N LYS A 285 -23.03 -20.99 8.18
CA LYS A 285 -24.12 -21.46 7.32
C LYS A 285 -25.39 -20.64 7.54
#